data_AF-A0A2V8IL87-F1
#
_entry.id   AF-A0A2V8IL87-F1
#
_cell.length_a   1.000
_cell.length_b   1.000
_cell.length_c   1.000
_cell.angle_alpha   90.00
_cell.angle_beta   90.00
_cell.angle_gamma   90.00
#
_symmetry.space_group_name_H-M   'P 1'
#
loop_
_entity.id
_entity.type
_entity.pdbx_description
1 polymer ?
#
loop_
_entity_poly.entity_id
_entity_poly.type
_entity_poly.pdbx_seq_one_letter_code
_entity_poly.pdbx_strand_id
1 'polypeptide(L)'
;MLYDVRHRLRTEVDFLGGAIAREARRHGIEAPLHTALYRLIKGKELSWQWRSGSHGDQQVLSKFGEKGTGIQNVRYRGEQSSP
;
A
#
# COMPACT_ATOMS: atom_id res chain seq x y z
N MET A 1 -5.55 4.55 2.47
CA MET A 1 -4.06 4.46 2.46
C MET A 1 -3.49 3.20 1.80
N LEU A 2 -4.05 2.71 0.68
CA LEU A 2 -3.35 1.66 -0.08
C LEU A 2 -2.11 2.22 -0.79
N TYR A 3 -2.21 3.46 -1.27
CA TYR A 3 -1.10 4.19 -1.87
C TYR A 3 0.13 4.16 -0.95
N ASP A 4 -0.05 4.50 0.31
CA ASP A 4 1.04 4.65 1.25
C ASP A 4 1.62 3.32 1.71
N VAL A 5 0.80 2.27 1.85
CA VAL A 5 1.30 0.90 2.06
C VAL A 5 2.16 0.45 0.87
N ARG A 6 1.71 0.74 -0.35
CA ARG A 6 2.47 0.43 -1.58
C ARG A 6 3.78 1.22 -1.68
N HIS A 7 3.77 2.49 -1.27
CA HIS A 7 4.93 3.39 -1.34
C HIS A 7 5.74 3.45 -0.04
N ARG A 8 5.43 2.59 0.96
CA ARG A 8 6.08 2.55 2.27
C ARG A 8 6.10 3.90 3.01
N LEU A 9 5.06 4.70 2.82
CA LEU A 9 4.85 5.97 3.52
C LEU A 9 4.16 5.75 4.88
N ARG A 10 4.21 6.77 5.74
CA ARG A 10 3.51 6.75 7.03
C ARG A 10 2.02 6.62 6.83
N THR A 11 1.39 5.74 7.59
CA THR A 11 -0.06 5.52 7.55
C THR A 11 -0.85 6.23 8.63
N GLU A 12 -2.15 6.39 8.40
CA GLU A 12 -3.13 6.94 9.32
C GLU A 12 -3.15 6.09 10.57
N VAL A 13 -2.84 4.79 10.44
CA VAL A 13 -2.59 3.89 11.56
C VAL A 13 -1.38 4.34 12.39
N ASP A 14 -0.32 4.89 11.78
CA ASP A 14 0.82 5.49 12.50
C ASP A 14 0.46 6.81 13.21
N PHE A 15 -0.48 7.56 12.64
CA PHE A 15 -0.95 8.83 13.18
C PHE A 15 -2.00 8.66 14.28
N LEU A 16 -3.12 7.99 14.01
CA LEU A 16 -4.23 7.82 14.95
C LEU A 16 -3.95 6.69 15.95
N GLY A 17 -3.90 5.44 15.46
CA GLY A 17 -3.74 4.26 16.32
C GLY A 17 -2.39 4.26 17.05
N GLY A 18 -1.33 4.65 16.34
CA GLY A 18 0.01 4.78 16.90
C GLY A 18 0.15 5.94 17.87
N ALA A 19 -0.55 7.07 17.68
CA ALA A 19 -0.48 8.17 18.65
C ALA A 19 -1.13 7.77 19.96
N ILE A 20 -2.31 7.14 19.95
CA ILE A 20 -2.98 6.73 21.19
C ILE A 20 -2.09 5.77 21.99
N ALA A 21 -1.50 4.76 21.34
CA ALA A 21 -0.59 3.82 22.00
C ALA A 21 0.69 4.49 22.53
N ARG A 22 1.24 5.49 21.82
CA ARG A 22 2.40 6.27 22.29
C ARG A 22 2.03 7.18 23.46
N GLU A 23 0.89 7.85 23.40
CA GLU A 23 0.47 8.83 24.40
C GLU A 23 0.07 8.13 25.70
N ALA A 24 -0.65 7.02 25.61
CA ALA A 24 -0.94 6.17 26.76
C ALA A 24 0.35 5.77 27.50
N ARG A 25 1.38 5.34 26.75
CA ARG A 25 2.70 5.02 27.32
C ARG A 25 3.38 6.23 27.98
N ARG A 26 3.30 7.41 27.37
CA ARG A 26 3.88 8.65 27.93
C ARG A 26 3.27 9.02 29.28
N HIS A 27 1.97 8.76 29.44
CA HIS A 27 1.24 9.05 30.68
C HIS A 27 1.15 7.88 31.66
N GLY A 28 1.80 6.74 31.38
CA GLY A 28 1.72 5.56 32.24
C GLY A 28 0.35 4.88 32.25
N ILE A 29 -0.48 5.13 31.24
CA ILE A 29 -1.81 4.54 31.07
C ILE A 29 -1.68 3.31 30.16
N GLU A 30 -2.36 2.22 30.51
CA GLU A 30 -2.43 1.05 29.64
C GLU A 30 -3.45 1.26 28.51
N ALA A 31 -2.99 1.08 27.27
CA ALA A 31 -3.86 1.01 26.09
C ALA A 31 -3.63 -0.32 25.34
N PRO A 32 -4.00 -1.47 25.96
CA PRO A 32 -3.64 -2.79 25.47
C PRO A 32 -4.23 -3.07 24.08
N LEU A 33 -5.49 -2.68 23.86
CA LEU A 33 -6.15 -2.88 22.57
C LEU A 33 -5.53 -2.03 21.45
N HIS A 34 -5.25 -0.75 21.69
CA HIS A 34 -4.58 0.10 20.71
C HIS A 34 -3.17 -0.40 20.38
N THR A 35 -2.45 -0.88 21.40
CA THR A 35 -1.10 -1.44 21.22
C THR A 35 -1.14 -2.71 20.38
N ALA A 36 -2.07 -3.63 20.68
CA ALA A 36 -2.25 -4.87 19.94
C ALA A 36 -2.68 -4.58 18.49
N LEU A 37 -3.67 -3.71 18.30
CA LEU A 37 -4.19 -3.35 16.98
C LEU A 37 -3.11 -2.66 16.12
N TYR A 38 -2.38 -1.70 16.69
CA TYR A 38 -1.27 -1.06 16.00
C TYR A 38 -0.24 -2.09 15.52
N ARG A 39 0.23 -2.97 16.41
CA ARG A 39 1.22 -4.02 16.08
C ARG A 39 0.71 -4.97 15.01
N LEU A 40 -0.55 -5.42 15.12
CA LEU A 40 -1.18 -6.31 14.14
C LEU A 40 -1.20 -5.67 12.75
N ILE A 41 -1.68 -4.42 12.66
CA ILE A 41 -1.78 -3.72 11.38
C ILE A 41 -0.40 -3.46 10.79
N LYS A 42 0.59 -3.03 11.59
CA LYS A 42 1.96 -2.89 11.10
C LYS A 42 2.52 -4.21 10.56
N GLY A 43 2.25 -5.33 11.23
CA GLY A 43 2.60 -6.66 10.71
C GLY A 43 1.96 -6.95 9.35
N LYS A 44 0.67 -6.62 9.20
CA LYS A 44 -0.06 -6.77 7.92
C LYS A 44 0.51 -5.88 6.82
N GLU A 45 0.73 -4.60 7.10
CA GLU A 45 1.32 -3.63 6.15
C GLU A 45 2.72 -4.06 5.69
N LEU A 46 3.55 -4.59 6.60
CA LEU A 46 4.89 -5.11 6.27
C LEU A 46 4.83 -6.40 5.44
N SER A 47 3.85 -7.26 5.71
CA SER A 47 3.64 -8.50 4.95
C SER A 47 3.04 -8.27 3.56
N TRP A 48 2.57 -7.04 3.28
CA TRP A 48 1.90 -6.74 2.03
C TRP A 48 2.86 -6.83 0.84
N GLN A 49 2.50 -7.68 -0.11
CA GLN A 49 3.19 -7.83 -1.40
C GLN A 49 2.18 -7.60 -2.52
N TRP A 50 2.54 -6.75 -3.48
CA TRP A 50 1.78 -6.61 -4.71
C TRP A 50 2.16 -7.75 -5.65
N ARG A 51 1.19 -8.59 -6.01
CA ARG A 51 1.33 -9.48 -7.18
C ARG A 51 1.00 -8.67 -8.42
N SER A 52 2.04 -8.15 -9.08
CA SER A 52 1.91 -7.67 -10.45
C SER A 52 1.72 -8.87 -11.37
N GLY A 53 0.50 -9.02 -11.89
CA GLY A 53 0.20 -9.95 -12.99
C GLY A 53 -0.25 -11.34 -12.54
N SER A 54 -1.56 -11.57 -12.59
CA SER A 54 -2.12 -12.86 -12.99
C SER A 54 -3.61 -12.69 -13.29
N HIS A 55 -3.98 -12.91 -14.55
CA HIS A 55 -5.34 -13.13 -15.11
C HIS A 55 -6.09 -11.98 -15.83
N GLY A 56 -5.49 -10.81 -16.06
CA GLY A 56 -6.16 -9.72 -16.81
C GLY A 56 -5.30 -9.02 -17.86
N ASP A 57 -4.13 -8.53 -17.47
CA ASP A 57 -3.36 -7.58 -18.30
C ASP A 57 -2.79 -8.20 -19.59
N GLN A 58 -2.49 -9.49 -19.59
CA GLN A 58 -1.84 -10.15 -20.73
C GLN A 58 -2.81 -10.46 -21.89
N GLN A 59 -4.13 -10.54 -21.63
CA GLN A 59 -5.14 -10.76 -22.66
C GLN A 59 -5.57 -9.46 -23.36
N VAL A 60 -5.43 -8.31 -22.69
CA VAL A 60 -5.79 -7.02 -23.28
C VAL A 60 -4.73 -6.61 -24.30
N LEU A 61 -3.45 -6.84 -24.00
CA LEU A 61 -2.33 -6.49 -24.89
C LEU A 61 -2.30 -7.30 -26.19
N SER A 62 -2.80 -8.55 -26.19
CA SER A 62 -2.86 -9.37 -27.41
C SER A 62 -4.07 -9.05 -28.31
N LYS A 63 -5.12 -8.42 -27.78
CA LYS A 63 -6.34 -8.08 -28.54
C LYS A 63 -6.27 -6.75 -29.31
N PHE A 64 -5.34 -5.87 -28.97
CA PHE A 64 -5.18 -4.56 -29.63
C PHE A 64 -4.07 -4.53 -30.70
N GLY A 65 -3.56 -5.70 -31.10
CA GLY A 65 -2.47 -5.82 -32.08
C GLY A 65 -2.86 -5.58 -33.55
N GLU A 66 -4.14 -5.38 -33.87
CA GLU A 66 -4.55 -5.12 -35.24
C GLU A 66 -5.52 -3.93 -35.31
N LYS A 67 -5.07 -2.91 -36.05
CA LYS A 67 -5.79 -1.71 -36.50
C LYS A 67 -5.74 -0.53 -35.53
N GLY A 68 -4.84 0.40 -35.89
CA GLY A 68 -4.63 1.64 -35.20
C GLY A 68 -5.87 2.53 -35.16
N THR A 69 -6.09 3.13 -34.00
CA THR A 69 -6.50 4.53 -33.80
C THR A 69 -6.41 4.80 -32.30
N GLY A 70 -5.88 5.97 -31.95
CA GLY A 70 -5.25 6.20 -30.65
C GLY A 70 -6.17 6.18 -29.45
N ILE A 71 -5.74 5.48 -28.40
CA ILE A 71 -5.86 5.93 -27.01
C ILE A 71 -4.49 5.66 -26.37
N GLN A 72 -3.79 6.74 -25.99
CA GLN A 72 -2.51 6.63 -25.31
C GLN A 72 -2.78 6.02 -23.93
N ASN A 73 -2.29 4.80 -23.71
CA ASN A 73 -2.29 4.17 -22.39
C ASN A 73 -1.56 5.12 -21.43
N VAL A 74 -2.28 5.65 -20.44
CA VAL A 74 -1.70 6.38 -19.32
C VAL A 74 -0.85 5.38 -18.54
N ARG A 75 0.42 5.26 -18.93
CA ARG A 75 1.45 4.58 -18.16
C ARG A 75 1.51 5.30 -16.81
N TYR A 76 1.17 4.60 -15.73
CA TYR A 76 1.48 5.07 -14.39
C TYR A 76 3.00 5.28 -14.33
N ARG A 77 3.41 6.56 -14.29
CA ARG A 77 4.81 6.99 -14.21
C ARG A 77 5.33 6.59 -12.83
N GLY A 78 5.84 5.37 -12.72
CA GLY A 78 6.30 4.80 -11.46
C GLY A 78 7.30 3.66 -11.64
N GLU A 79 8.07 3.65 -12.73
CA GLU A 79 9.24 2.78 -12.88
C GLU A 79 10.39 3.62 -13.43
N GLN A 80 10.98 4.43 -12.55
CA GLN A 80 12.41 4.74 -12.64
C GLN A 80 12.98 4.61 -11.23
N SER A 81 13.55 3.46 -10.95
CA SER A 81 14.74 3.31 -10.11
C SER A 81 15.23 1.87 -10.19
N SER A 82 16.10 1.63 -11.18
CA SER A 82 17.18 0.62 -11.15
C SER A 82 18.18 0.93 -10.01
N PRO A 83 19.11 0.04 -9.65
CA PRO A 83 19.54 -1.21 -10.33
C PRO A 83 19.13 -2.51 -9.64
#